data_AF-A0A3A0CYT0-F1
#
_entry.id   AF-A0A3A0CYT0-F1
#
_cell.length_a   1.000
_cell.length_b   1.000
_cell.length_c   1.000
_cell.angle_alpha   90.00
_cell.angle_beta   90.00
_cell.angle_gamma   90.00
#
_symmetry.space_group_name_H-M   'P 1'
#
loop_
_entity.id
_entity.type
_entity.pdbx_description
1 polymer ?
#
loop_
_entity_poly.entity_id
_entity_poly.type
_entity_poly.pdbx_seq_one_letter_code
_entity_poly.pdbx_strand_id
1 'polypeptide(L)'
;MLNRWRPVHGARPPLSVARPPARRNCRSGDLGTEYVRSGEWYWMQMPRGIRTLTGRQHFYLDHPLYVQFGEHLPTYKPKPLSAEYADLRFSDKVGPTVELNYLTPHGKWHIHSTYGDNERMTTLSRGCEPLWINEQDAAEIGVEDNDWVEVHNDNG
;
A
#
# COMPACT_ATOMS: atom_id res chain seq x y z
N MET A 1 13.61 -23.62 3.61
CA MET A 1 13.51 -24.47 2.39
C MET A 1 14.21 -23.75 1.24
N LEU A 2 15.28 -24.35 0.69
CA LEU A 2 16.10 -23.79 -0.40
C LEU A 2 15.61 -24.30 -1.75
N ASN A 3 15.20 -23.42 -2.66
CA ASN A 3 14.89 -23.80 -4.05
C ASN A 3 16.04 -23.42 -4.99
N ARG A 4 16.69 -24.45 -5.57
CA ARG A 4 17.66 -24.34 -6.67
C ARG A 4 16.93 -24.40 -8.01
N TRP A 5 17.25 -23.47 -8.90
CA TRP A 5 16.85 -23.51 -10.32
C TRP A 5 18.04 -23.99 -11.18
N ARG A 6 17.80 -24.90 -12.13
CA ARG A 6 18.76 -25.29 -13.18
C ARG A 6 18.37 -24.65 -14.52
N PRO A 7 19.32 -24.20 -15.34
CA PRO A 7 19.03 -23.70 -16.68
C PRO A 7 18.90 -24.85 -17.68
N VAL A 8 17.92 -24.74 -18.59
CA VAL A 8 17.84 -25.58 -19.80
C VAL A 8 18.31 -24.73 -20.96
N HIS A 9 19.44 -25.11 -21.57
CA HIS A 9 19.93 -24.49 -22.79
C HIS A 9 19.12 -24.98 -23.99
N GLY A 10 18.42 -24.05 -24.65
CA GLY A 10 17.76 -24.27 -25.94
C GLY A 10 17.97 -23.04 -26.83
N ALA A 11 18.39 -23.27 -28.08
CA ALA A 11 18.77 -22.23 -29.03
C ALA A 11 17.60 -21.29 -29.39
N ARG A 12 17.87 -19.99 -29.47
CA ARG A 12 16.92 -18.95 -29.94
C ARG A 12 16.97 -18.87 -31.47
N PRO A 13 15.83 -18.87 -32.20
CA PRO A 13 15.82 -18.54 -33.62
C PRO A 13 15.99 -17.01 -33.83
N PRO A 14 16.46 -16.57 -35.01
CA PRO A 14 16.80 -15.17 -35.25
C PRO A 14 15.56 -14.27 -35.33
N LEU A 15 15.67 -13.08 -34.74
CA LEU A 15 14.69 -11.99 -34.81
C LEU A 15 14.60 -11.44 -36.25
N SER A 16 13.43 -11.59 -36.90
CA SER A 16 13.11 -10.82 -38.09
C SER A 16 12.61 -9.43 -37.66
N VAL A 17 13.29 -8.38 -38.14
CA VAL A 17 12.89 -6.99 -37.91
C VAL A 17 11.75 -6.67 -38.89
N ALA A 18 10.50 -6.77 -38.43
CA ALA A 18 9.37 -6.23 -39.18
C ALA A 18 9.43 -4.69 -39.15
N ARG A 19 9.57 -4.06 -40.32
CA ARG A 19 9.44 -2.61 -40.46
C ARG A 19 7.99 -2.20 -40.12
N PRO A 20 7.76 -1.16 -39.31
CA PRO A 20 6.42 -0.64 -39.10
C PRO A 20 5.88 -0.04 -40.41
N PRO A 21 4.58 -0.20 -40.72
CA PRO A 21 3.99 0.44 -41.89
C PRO A 21 4.02 1.96 -41.76
N ALA A 22 4.18 2.64 -42.89
CA ALA A 22 4.29 4.09 -42.98
C ALA A 22 3.12 4.81 -42.30
N ARG A 23 3.43 5.90 -41.59
CA ARG A 23 2.46 6.81 -40.97
C ARG A 23 1.43 7.27 -42.01
N ARG A 24 0.16 6.89 -41.86
CA ARG A 24 -0.94 7.61 -42.50
C ARG A 24 -1.17 8.90 -41.74
N ASN A 25 -1.14 10.01 -42.45
CA ASN A 25 -1.56 11.31 -41.94
C ASN A 25 -3.04 11.25 -41.55
N CYS A 26 -3.35 11.46 -40.27
CA CYS A 26 -4.72 11.68 -39.81
C CYS A 26 -5.17 13.08 -40.22
N ARG A 27 -6.06 13.17 -41.22
CA ARG A 27 -6.99 14.30 -41.34
C ARG A 27 -8.21 14.01 -40.47
N SER A 28 -8.75 15.07 -39.91
CA SER A 28 -9.88 15.17 -38.99
C SER A 28 -11.17 14.48 -39.46
N GLY A 29 -11.89 13.89 -38.49
CA GLY A 29 -13.33 13.62 -38.58
C GLY A 29 -13.69 12.15 -38.51
N ASP A 30 -14.14 11.69 -37.34
CA ASP A 30 -15.47 11.07 -37.18
C ASP A 30 -15.67 10.58 -35.74
N LEU A 31 -16.74 11.07 -35.12
CA LEU A 31 -17.32 10.53 -33.90
C LEU A 31 -18.13 9.29 -34.30
N GLY A 32 -17.61 8.10 -34.02
CA GLY A 32 -18.30 6.84 -34.29
C GLY A 32 -17.98 5.82 -33.22
N THR A 33 -19.00 5.43 -32.47
CA THR A 33 -19.03 4.27 -31.57
C THR A 33 -18.61 2.99 -32.30
N GLU A 34 -17.47 2.41 -31.95
CA GLU A 34 -17.13 1.02 -32.30
C GLU A 34 -16.66 0.29 -31.04
N TYR A 35 -17.51 -0.63 -30.57
CA TYR A 35 -17.31 -1.47 -29.40
C TYR A 35 -16.59 -2.75 -29.85
N VAL A 36 -15.49 -3.07 -29.16
CA VAL A 36 -14.74 -4.35 -29.13
C VAL A 36 -13.99 -4.74 -30.41
N ARG A 37 -12.68 -4.51 -30.40
CA ARG A 37 -11.72 -5.37 -31.10
C ARG A 37 -10.79 -6.05 -30.10
N SER A 38 -10.59 -7.33 -30.36
CA SER A 38 -9.77 -8.29 -29.64
C SER A 38 -8.30 -7.86 -29.53
N GLY A 39 -7.75 -7.89 -28.32
CA GLY A 39 -6.32 -8.11 -28.10
C GLY A 39 -5.35 -6.95 -28.37
N GLU A 40 -5.84 -5.71 -28.49
CA GLU A 40 -4.96 -4.54 -28.59
C GLU A 40 -4.63 -3.97 -27.21
N TRP A 41 -3.34 -3.80 -26.94
CA TRP A 41 -2.86 -3.03 -25.79
C TRP A 41 -3.27 -1.57 -26.00
N TYR A 42 -4.36 -1.15 -25.36
CA TYR A 42 -4.75 0.26 -25.34
C TYR A 42 -3.72 1.04 -24.53
N TRP A 43 -2.79 1.70 -25.22
CA TRP A 43 -2.02 2.78 -24.62
C TRP A 43 -3.02 3.82 -24.12
N MET A 44 -3.00 4.13 -22.82
CA MET A 44 -3.78 5.22 -22.25
C MET A 44 -3.35 6.52 -22.93
N GLN A 45 -4.04 6.90 -24.00
CA GLN A 45 -3.88 8.18 -24.66
C GLN A 45 -4.50 9.22 -23.73
N MET A 46 -3.66 9.90 -22.95
CA MET A 46 -4.06 11.07 -22.16
C MET A 46 -4.00 12.28 -23.11
N PRO A 47 -5.13 12.75 -23.67
CA PRO A 47 -5.14 13.85 -24.65
C PRO A 47 -4.73 15.20 -24.03
N ARG A 48 -4.71 15.28 -22.70
CA ARG A 48 -4.18 16.40 -21.92
C ARG A 48 -3.06 15.88 -21.01
N GLY A 49 -1.94 16.61 -20.96
CA GLY A 49 -0.83 16.27 -20.08
C GLY A 49 -1.27 16.19 -18.62
N ILE A 50 -0.54 15.40 -17.84
CA ILE A 50 -0.74 15.33 -16.39
C ILE A 50 -0.32 16.68 -15.80
N ARG A 51 -1.01 17.14 -14.74
CA ARG A 51 -0.69 18.38 -14.03
C ARG A 51 0.58 18.21 -13.17
N THR A 52 1.70 17.94 -13.82
CA THR A 52 3.06 17.83 -13.27
C THR A 52 4.00 18.74 -14.08
N LEU A 53 5.18 19.07 -13.55
CA LEU A 53 6.14 19.96 -14.21
C LEU A 53 6.53 19.49 -15.63
N THR A 54 6.66 18.17 -15.85
CA THR A 54 7.03 17.59 -17.16
C THR A 54 5.83 17.20 -18.04
N GLY A 55 4.59 17.39 -17.56
CA GLY A 55 3.38 16.96 -18.26
C GLY A 55 3.19 15.44 -18.34
N ARG A 56 4.02 14.65 -17.63
CA ARG A 56 4.07 13.18 -17.63
C ARG A 56 4.06 12.61 -16.21
N GLN A 57 4.01 11.29 -16.10
CA GLN A 57 4.23 10.60 -14.83
C GLN A 57 5.63 10.98 -14.29
N HIS A 58 5.66 11.57 -13.11
CA HIS A 58 6.89 12.06 -12.46
C HIS A 58 7.50 10.96 -11.61
N PHE A 59 8.64 10.43 -12.05
CA PHE A 59 9.50 9.57 -11.22
C PHE A 59 10.66 10.34 -10.59
N TYR A 60 11.06 11.46 -11.18
CA TYR A 60 12.11 12.33 -10.64
C TYR A 60 11.50 13.62 -10.09
N LEU A 61 11.81 13.94 -8.83
CA LEU A 61 11.36 15.15 -8.14
C LEU A 61 12.57 16.05 -7.88
N ASP A 62 12.68 17.14 -8.63
CA ASP A 62 13.83 18.05 -8.67
C ASP A 62 13.77 19.18 -7.63
N HIS A 63 12.70 19.25 -6.85
CA HIS A 63 12.57 20.25 -5.79
C HIS A 63 13.70 20.08 -4.75
N PRO A 64 14.37 21.16 -4.30
CA PRO A 64 15.54 21.08 -3.41
C PRO A 64 15.31 20.23 -2.15
N LEU A 65 14.11 20.26 -1.56
CA LEU A 65 13.77 19.41 -0.41
C LEU A 65 13.83 17.92 -0.74
N TYR A 66 13.29 17.48 -1.88
CA TYR A 66 13.33 16.06 -2.27
C TYR A 66 14.77 15.59 -2.50
N VAL A 67 15.63 16.46 -3.02
CA VAL A 67 17.08 16.16 -3.15
C VAL A 67 17.74 16.06 -1.78
N GLN A 68 17.50 17.03 -0.88
CA GLN A 68 18.04 17.05 0.48
C GLN A 68 17.62 15.82 1.32
N PHE A 69 16.36 15.38 1.19
CA PHE A 69 15.83 14.21 1.90
C PHE A 69 16.07 12.87 1.18
N GLY A 70 16.76 12.87 0.03
CA GLY A 70 17.05 11.66 -0.74
C GLY A 70 15.80 11.00 -1.38
N GLU A 71 14.74 11.77 -1.61
CA GLU A 71 13.44 11.35 -2.16
C GLU A 71 13.24 11.75 -3.63
N HIS A 72 14.28 12.32 -4.27
CA HIS A 72 14.23 12.75 -5.67
C HIS A 72 13.99 11.59 -6.65
N LEU A 73 14.18 10.33 -6.23
CA LEU A 73 13.75 9.11 -6.90
C LEU A 73 13.04 8.19 -5.89
N PRO A 74 12.13 7.30 -6.32
CA PRO A 74 11.56 6.27 -5.46
C PRO A 74 12.67 5.43 -4.84
N THR A 75 12.73 5.40 -3.51
CA THR A 75 13.74 4.69 -2.76
C THR A 75 13.12 4.04 -1.52
N TYR A 76 13.77 2.99 -1.01
CA TYR A 76 13.36 2.36 0.24
C TYR A 76 13.71 3.27 1.42
N LYS A 77 12.73 3.51 2.29
CA LYS A 77 12.92 4.14 3.60
C LYS A 77 12.39 3.19 4.68
N PRO A 78 13.23 2.77 5.65
CA PRO A 78 12.75 1.95 6.75
C PRO A 78 11.77 2.75 7.62
N LYS A 79 10.91 2.04 8.35
CA LYS A 79 10.13 2.64 9.43
C LYS A 79 11.10 3.22 10.48
N PRO A 80 10.83 4.42 11.03
CA PRO A 80 11.54 4.93 12.20
C PRO A 80 11.55 3.94 13.38
N LEU A 81 12.60 3.96 14.19
CA LEU A 81 12.68 3.11 15.38
C LEU A 81 11.69 3.60 16.45
N SER A 82 11.23 2.71 17.35
CA SER A 82 10.34 3.10 18.46
C SER A 82 10.91 4.26 19.29
N ALA A 83 12.22 4.26 19.53
CA ALA A 83 12.92 5.35 20.24
C ALA A 83 12.86 6.71 19.51
N GLU A 84 12.74 6.71 18.18
CA GLU A 84 12.65 7.93 17.36
C GLU A 84 11.24 8.54 17.40
N TYR A 85 10.21 7.71 17.56
CA TYR A 85 8.84 8.18 17.77
C TYR A 85 8.66 8.87 19.12
N ALA A 86 9.49 8.55 20.11
CA ALA A 86 9.43 9.13 21.45
C ALA A 86 8.13 8.84 22.21
N ASP A 87 7.39 7.80 21.83
CA ASP A 87 6.07 7.48 22.39
C ASP A 87 6.14 6.75 23.75
N LEU A 88 7.30 6.24 24.18
CA LEU A 88 7.47 5.42 25.40
C LEU A 88 8.64 5.90 26.26
N ARG A 89 8.78 7.22 26.45
CA ARG A 89 9.83 7.81 27.29
C ARG A 89 9.47 7.83 28.77
N PHE A 90 8.19 7.90 29.12
CA PHE A 90 7.72 8.07 30.48
C PHE A 90 6.79 6.94 30.95
N SER A 91 6.12 6.25 30.02
CA SER A 91 5.31 5.08 30.32
C SER A 91 6.17 3.91 30.79
N ASP A 92 5.95 3.48 32.03
CA ASP A 92 6.58 2.30 32.60
C ASP A 92 5.77 1.04 32.29
N LYS A 93 6.45 -0.11 32.18
CA LYS A 93 5.78 -1.41 32.03
C LYS A 93 5.05 -1.78 33.31
N VAL A 94 3.77 -2.14 33.19
CA VAL A 94 2.94 -2.57 34.32
C VAL A 94 2.64 -4.06 34.17
N GLY A 95 3.31 -4.89 34.98
CA GLY A 95 3.13 -6.34 34.91
C GLY A 95 3.66 -6.96 33.61
N PRO A 96 3.10 -8.10 33.15
CA PRO A 96 3.39 -8.66 31.84
C PRO A 96 2.92 -7.69 30.73
N THR A 97 3.86 -7.13 29.97
CA THR A 97 3.58 -6.14 28.92
C THR A 97 4.44 -6.41 27.70
N VAL A 98 3.85 -6.28 26.50
CA VAL A 98 4.53 -6.39 25.20
C VAL A 98 4.52 -5.06 24.46
N GLU A 99 5.61 -4.72 23.80
CA GLU A 99 5.72 -3.52 22.96
C GLU A 99 5.41 -3.87 21.51
N LEU A 100 4.37 -3.25 20.94
CA LEU A 100 3.87 -3.58 19.60
C LEU A 100 3.76 -2.34 18.71
N ASN A 101 3.70 -2.57 17.39
CA ASN A 101 3.32 -1.54 16.44
C ASN A 101 1.81 -1.34 16.46
N TYR A 102 1.36 -0.14 16.86
CA TYR A 102 -0.06 0.19 16.87
C TYR A 102 -0.54 0.57 15.45
N LEU A 103 -1.36 -0.29 14.86
CA LEU A 103 -1.95 -0.10 13.53
C LEU A 103 -3.47 0.09 13.66
N THR A 104 -4.01 1.12 13.01
CA THR A 104 -5.45 1.43 13.02
C THR A 104 -6.06 1.30 11.62
N PRO A 105 -6.14 0.08 11.07
CA PRO A 105 -6.82 -0.12 9.79
C PRO A 105 -8.31 0.22 9.93
N HIS A 106 -8.95 0.59 8.83
CA HIS A 106 -10.39 0.84 8.86
C HIS A 106 -11.13 -0.47 9.16
N GLY A 107 -12.03 -0.41 10.13
CA GLY A 107 -12.86 -1.55 10.53
C GLY A 107 -13.86 -1.95 9.45
N LYS A 108 -14.28 -3.22 9.51
CA LYS A 108 -15.31 -3.78 8.62
C LYS A 108 -16.74 -3.35 9.01
N TRP A 109 -16.96 -3.09 10.29
CA TRP A 109 -18.29 -2.98 10.89
C TRP A 109 -18.74 -1.54 11.13
N HIS A 110 -17.95 -0.55 10.73
CA HIS A 110 -18.27 0.86 10.87
C HIS A 110 -17.52 1.65 9.79
N ILE A 111 -17.98 2.88 9.51
CA ILE A 111 -17.31 3.82 8.61
C ILE A 111 -16.80 4.96 9.47
N HIS A 112 -15.51 4.93 9.81
CA HIS A 112 -14.94 5.82 10.83
C HIS A 112 -15.77 5.71 12.13
N SER A 113 -16.16 6.81 12.76
CA SER A 113 -17.05 6.74 13.94
C SER A 113 -18.51 6.39 13.61
N THR A 114 -18.92 6.53 12.34
CA THR A 114 -20.32 6.31 11.95
C THR A 114 -20.63 4.82 11.97
N TYR A 115 -21.73 4.46 12.64
CA TYR A 115 -22.20 3.09 12.88
C TYR A 115 -21.39 2.29 13.91
N GLY A 116 -20.40 2.88 14.60
CA GLY A 116 -19.67 2.20 15.67
C GLY A 116 -20.53 1.85 16.89
N ASP A 117 -21.61 2.61 17.10
CA ASP A 117 -22.62 2.41 18.14
C ASP A 117 -23.90 1.73 17.62
N ASN A 118 -23.95 1.36 16.34
CA ASN A 118 -25.15 0.77 15.75
C ASN A 118 -25.33 -0.67 16.23
N GLU A 119 -26.45 -0.95 16.90
CA GLU A 119 -26.79 -2.26 17.45
C GLU A 119 -26.60 -3.43 16.47
N ARG A 120 -26.98 -3.26 15.19
CA ARG A 120 -26.81 -4.32 14.19
C ARG A 120 -25.34 -4.57 13.90
N MET A 121 -24.55 -3.51 13.79
CA MET A 121 -23.12 -3.65 13.51
C MET A 121 -22.36 -4.23 14.70
N THR A 122 -22.67 -3.78 15.92
CA THR A 122 -22.04 -4.30 17.13
C THR A 122 -22.41 -5.77 17.38
N THR A 123 -23.65 -6.17 17.07
CA THR A 123 -24.11 -7.58 17.15
C THR A 123 -23.42 -8.49 16.12
N LEU A 124 -23.10 -7.98 14.92
CA LEU A 124 -22.33 -8.73 13.92
C LEU A 124 -20.82 -8.76 14.23
N SER A 125 -20.36 -7.86 15.10
CA SER A 125 -18.99 -7.76 15.59
C SER A 125 -18.88 -8.44 16.97
N ARG A 126 -17.98 -7.94 17.83
CA ARG A 126 -17.73 -8.37 19.20
C ARG A 126 -18.37 -7.44 20.25
N GLY A 127 -19.43 -6.71 19.89
CA GLY A 127 -20.14 -5.81 20.82
C GLY A 127 -19.43 -4.49 21.15
N CYS A 128 -18.13 -4.37 20.89
CA CYS A 128 -17.33 -3.15 21.01
C CYS A 128 -16.29 -3.08 19.87
N GLU A 129 -15.40 -2.09 19.93
CA GLU A 129 -14.23 -2.02 19.04
C GLU A 129 -13.14 -2.99 19.55
N PRO A 130 -12.83 -4.08 18.81
CA PRO A 130 -11.87 -5.06 19.27
C PRO A 130 -10.44 -4.67 18.91
N LEU A 131 -9.50 -5.00 19.80
CA LEU A 131 -8.07 -4.98 19.49
C LEU A 131 -7.64 -6.36 18.98
N TRP A 132 -6.91 -6.38 17.87
CA TRP A 132 -6.37 -7.60 17.28
C TRP A 132 -4.88 -7.72 17.61
N ILE A 133 -4.48 -8.85 18.20
CA ILE A 133 -3.11 -9.17 18.58
C ILE A 133 -2.74 -10.56 18.06
N ASN A 134 -1.44 -10.81 17.86
CA ASN A 134 -0.96 -12.15 17.50
C ASN A 134 -1.14 -13.13 18.68
N GLU A 135 -1.39 -14.41 18.38
CA GLU A 135 -1.55 -15.45 19.40
C GLU A 135 -0.30 -15.64 20.29
N GLN A 136 0.90 -15.47 19.75
CA GLN A 136 2.16 -15.65 20.47
C GLN A 136 2.40 -14.47 21.42
N ASP A 137 2.16 -13.25 20.95
CA ASP A 137 2.27 -12.03 21.77
C ASP A 137 1.23 -12.05 22.90
N ALA A 138 0.00 -12.51 22.62
CA ALA A 138 -1.04 -12.67 23.64
C ALA A 138 -0.66 -13.73 24.69
N ALA A 139 -0.11 -14.86 24.27
CA ALA A 139 0.35 -15.91 25.17
C ALA A 139 1.52 -15.47 26.08
N GLU A 140 2.40 -14.58 25.60
CA GLU A 140 3.52 -14.04 26.39
C GLU A 140 3.04 -13.25 27.61
N ILE A 141 1.94 -12.51 27.45
CA ILE A 141 1.34 -11.71 28.53
C ILE A 141 0.15 -12.40 29.21
N GLY A 142 -0.19 -13.63 28.80
CA GLY A 142 -1.27 -14.43 29.38
C GLY A 142 -2.68 -13.91 29.10
N VAL A 143 -2.89 -13.27 27.94
CA VAL A 143 -4.20 -12.77 27.48
C VAL A 143 -4.93 -13.86 26.69
N GLU A 144 -6.18 -14.13 27.06
CA GLU A 144 -7.07 -15.03 26.32
C GLU A 144 -7.95 -14.26 25.32
N ASP A 145 -8.58 -14.99 24.39
CA ASP A 145 -9.49 -14.35 23.42
C ASP A 145 -10.66 -13.69 24.17
N ASN A 146 -10.94 -12.45 23.79
CA ASN A 146 -12.03 -11.64 24.35
C ASN A 146 -11.81 -11.14 25.79
N ASP A 147 -10.58 -11.22 26.32
CA ASP A 147 -10.20 -10.55 27.56
C ASP A 147 -10.14 -9.02 27.41
N TRP A 148 -10.30 -8.33 28.54
CA TRP A 148 -10.03 -6.90 28.62
C TRP A 148 -8.53 -6.64 28.64
N VAL A 149 -8.08 -5.75 27.77
CA VAL A 149 -6.68 -5.33 27.66
C VAL A 149 -6.58 -3.81 27.78
N GLU A 150 -5.47 -3.33 28.30
CA GLU A 150 -5.12 -1.92 28.33
C GLU A 150 -3.94 -1.68 27.39
N VAL A 151 -4.04 -0.65 26.56
CA VAL A 151 -2.97 -0.20 25.67
C VAL A 151 -2.78 1.28 25.91
N HIS A 152 -1.54 1.67 26.20
CA HIS A 152 -1.19 3.06 26.50
C HIS A 152 0.19 3.38 25.95
N ASN A 153 0.44 4.67 25.75
CA ASN A 153 1.77 5.23 25.57
C ASN A 153 1.86 6.60 26.27
N ASP A 154 2.94 7.36 26.05
CA ASP A 154 3.11 8.68 26.67
C ASP A 154 2.01 9.69 26.31
N ASN A 155 1.30 9.46 25.19
CA ASN A 155 0.21 10.31 24.72
C ASN A 155 -1.14 9.96 25.38
N GLY A 156 -1.24 8.77 26.00
CA GLY A 156 -2.45 8.25 26.64
C GLY A 156 -2.85 6.86 26.18
#